data_AF-A0A523VMK4-F1
#
_entry.id   AF-A0A523VMK4-F1
#
_cell.length_a   1.000
_cell.length_b   1.000
_cell.length_c   1.000
_cell.angle_alpha   90.00
_cell.angle_beta   90.00
_cell.angle_gamma   90.00
#
_symmetry.space_group_name_H-M   'P 1'
#
loop_
_entity.id
_entity.type
_entity.pdbx_description
1 polymer ?
#
loop_
_entity_poly.entity_id
_entity_poly.type
_entity_poly.pdbx_seq_one_letter_code
_entity_poly.pdbx_strand_id
1 'polypeptide(L)'
;MSELKDTPKTGLEKIIDYFNNSLEINHPVAIAKIVEDTGFSWSFVKKTLSKINAEYDGFHFEKSGNTWIIWKDRDHLIKKLDETCSNLLDRS
;
A
#
# COMPACT_ATOMS: atom_id res chain seq x y z
N MET A 1 13.46 -5.38 -27.80
CA MET A 1 13.40 -5.81 -26.39
C MET A 1 14.03 -4.70 -25.57
N SER A 2 13.22 -3.80 -25.04
CA SER A 2 13.72 -2.69 -24.22
C SER A 2 13.99 -3.23 -22.83
N GLU A 3 15.26 -3.31 -22.46
CA GLU A 3 15.69 -3.62 -21.10
C GLU A 3 15.08 -2.58 -20.14
N LEU A 4 14.06 -2.98 -19.38
CA LEU A 4 13.56 -2.21 -18.26
C LEU A 4 14.69 -2.17 -17.23
N LYS A 5 15.47 -1.08 -17.25
CA LYS A 5 16.45 -0.78 -16.21
C LYS A 5 15.72 -0.88 -14.87
N ASP A 6 16.12 -1.82 -14.02
CA ASP A 6 15.66 -1.94 -12.63
C ASP A 6 15.99 -0.63 -11.90
N THR A 7 15.04 0.31 -11.91
CA THR A 7 15.08 1.46 -11.03
C THR A 7 15.06 0.93 -9.61
N PRO A 8 15.92 1.42 -8.70
CA PRO A 8 15.95 0.94 -7.34
C PRO A 8 14.56 1.11 -6.71
N LYS A 9 13.92 -0.03 -6.36
CA LYS A 9 12.58 -0.03 -5.75
C LYS A 9 12.58 0.87 -4.52
N THR A 10 11.75 1.91 -4.58
CA THR A 10 11.48 2.83 -3.48
C THR A 10 10.91 2.07 -2.28
N GLY A 11 11.02 2.65 -1.08
CA GLY A 11 10.47 2.00 0.12
C GLY A 11 8.97 1.75 0.05
N LEU A 12 8.23 2.55 -0.73
CA LEU A 12 6.83 2.35 -1.03
C LEU A 12 6.59 1.11 -1.90
N GLU A 13 7.36 0.95 -2.99
CA GLU A 13 7.24 -0.22 -3.86
C GLU A 13 7.57 -1.51 -3.12
N LYS A 14 8.57 -1.49 -2.24
CA LYS A 14 8.88 -2.65 -1.39
C LYS A 14 7.74 -3.05 -0.46
N ILE A 15 7.03 -2.07 0.11
CA ILE A 15 5.87 -2.33 0.98
C ILE A 15 4.68 -2.86 0.15
N ILE A 16 4.44 -2.31 -1.04
CA ILE A 16 3.40 -2.81 -1.96
C ILE A 16 3.71 -4.25 -2.40
N ASP A 17 4.96 -4.54 -2.76
CA ASP A 17 5.38 -5.88 -3.15
C ASP A 17 5.18 -6.89 -2.02
N TYR A 18 5.44 -6.50 -0.76
CA TYR A 18 5.15 -7.33 0.41
C TYR A 18 3.66 -7.68 0.49
N PHE A 19 2.77 -6.69 0.28
CA PHE A 19 1.33 -6.96 0.30
C PHE A 19 0.84 -7.81 -0.86
N ASN A 20 1.39 -7.63 -2.06
CA ASN A 20 0.96 -8.38 -3.23
C ASN A 20 1.48 -9.83 -3.24
N ASN A 21 2.71 -10.05 -2.76
CA ASN A 21 3.40 -11.34 -2.91
C ASN A 21 3.53 -12.15 -1.61
N SER A 22 3.47 -11.50 -0.43
CA SER A 22 3.74 -12.15 0.86
C SER A 22 2.52 -12.21 1.78
N LEU A 23 1.62 -11.23 1.72
CA LEU A 23 0.42 -11.24 2.55
C LEU A 23 -0.70 -12.07 1.90
N GLU A 24 -1.37 -12.90 2.69
CA GLU A 24 -2.57 -13.63 2.25
C GLU A 24 -3.82 -12.72 2.29
N ILE A 25 -4.81 -13.02 1.45
CA ILE A 25 -6.10 -12.31 1.45
C ILE A 25 -6.85 -12.59 2.76
N ASN A 26 -7.50 -11.57 3.31
CA ASN A 26 -8.32 -11.64 4.52
C ASN A 26 -7.55 -12.21 5.74
N HIS A 27 -6.23 -12.02 5.77
CA HIS A 27 -5.38 -12.39 6.89
C HIS A 27 -4.89 -11.14 7.64
N PRO A 28 -5.51 -10.76 8.77
CA PRO A 28 -5.12 -9.58 9.53
C PRO A 28 -3.75 -9.75 10.17
N VAL A 29 -2.87 -8.79 9.92
CA VAL A 29 -1.53 -8.71 10.52
C VAL A 29 -1.35 -7.43 11.30
N ALA A 30 -0.58 -7.51 12.38
CA ALA A 30 -0.21 -6.33 13.16
C ALA A 30 0.88 -5.53 12.45
N ILE A 31 0.88 -4.20 12.62
CA ILE A 31 1.93 -3.32 12.09
C ILE A 31 3.34 -3.71 12.53
N ALA A 32 3.48 -4.30 13.72
CA ALA A 32 4.76 -4.78 14.25
C ALA A 32 5.38 -5.86 13.34
N LYS A 33 4.55 -6.77 12.79
CA LYS A 33 5.02 -7.81 11.87
C LYS A 33 5.52 -7.22 10.56
N ILE A 34 4.84 -6.21 10.03
CA ILE A 34 5.30 -5.51 8.80
C ILE A 34 6.63 -4.80 9.06
N VAL A 35 6.79 -4.17 10.23
CA VAL A 35 8.05 -3.53 10.63
C VAL A 35 9.19 -4.55 10.72
N GLU A 36 8.92 -5.72 11.30
CA GLU A 36 9.88 -6.82 11.40
C GLU A 36 10.25 -7.38 10.01
N ASP A 37 9.24 -7.72 9.19
CA ASP A 37 9.43 -8.34 7.88
C ASP A 37 10.12 -7.41 6.88
N THR A 38 9.82 -6.11 6.94
CA THR A 38 10.36 -5.12 5.99
C THR A 38 11.65 -4.44 6.47
N GLY A 39 11.94 -4.50 7.78
CA GLY A 39 13.07 -3.81 8.41
C GLY A 39 12.97 -2.28 8.41
N PHE A 40 11.83 -1.71 8.02
CA PHE A 40 11.61 -0.27 8.02
C PHE A 40 11.21 0.27 9.39
N SER A 41 11.46 1.56 9.65
CA SER A 41 11.03 2.18 10.90
C SER A 41 9.51 2.23 11.02
N TRP A 42 8.99 2.09 12.25
CA TRP A 42 7.55 2.12 12.51
C TRP A 42 6.86 3.37 11.96
N SER A 43 7.47 4.54 12.11
CA SER A 43 6.94 5.81 11.58
C SER A 43 6.87 5.81 10.06
N PHE A 44 7.86 5.24 9.38
CA PHE A 44 7.88 5.13 7.92
C PHE A 44 6.79 4.17 7.43
N VAL A 45 6.70 2.98 8.04
CA VAL A 45 5.66 1.99 7.73
C VAL A 45 4.29 2.62 7.93
N LYS A 46 4.00 3.18 9.10
CA LYS A 46 2.71 3.82 9.39
C LYS A 46 2.34 4.90 8.37
N LYS A 47 3.28 5.78 8.01
CA LYS A 47 3.05 6.84 7.01
C LYS A 47 2.74 6.24 5.64
N THR A 48 3.45 5.18 5.27
CA THR A 48 3.26 4.50 3.98
C THR A 48 1.94 3.74 3.92
N LEU A 49 1.58 2.99 4.97
CA LEU A 49 0.28 2.30 5.06
C LEU A 49 -0.89 3.29 5.01
N SER A 50 -0.75 4.45 5.67
CA SER A 50 -1.78 5.50 5.61
C SER A 50 -1.96 6.04 4.19
N LYS A 51 -0.85 6.19 3.45
CA LYS A 51 -0.88 6.59 2.04
C LYS A 51 -1.53 5.52 1.16
N ILE A 52 -1.18 4.25 1.37
CA ILE A 52 -1.76 3.12 0.63
C ILE A 52 -3.28 3.04 0.88
N ASN A 53 -3.72 3.16 2.14
CA ASN A 53 -5.15 3.15 2.48
C ASN A 53 -5.95 4.29 1.82
N ALA A 54 -5.31 5.44 1.61
CA ALA A 54 -5.93 6.55 0.89
C ALA A 54 -6.00 6.29 -0.61
N GLU A 55 -4.88 5.88 -1.22
CA GLU A 55 -4.68 5.84 -2.68
C GLU A 55 -5.04 4.50 -3.33
N TYR A 56 -5.22 3.41 -2.59
CA TYR A 56 -5.43 2.07 -3.12
C TYR A 56 -6.73 1.45 -2.61
N ASP A 57 -7.36 0.64 -3.45
CA ASP A 57 -8.54 -0.17 -3.12
C ASP A 57 -8.12 -1.56 -2.65
N GLY A 58 -8.97 -2.13 -1.78
CA GLY A 58 -8.80 -3.47 -1.24
C GLY A 58 -7.73 -3.61 -0.17
N PHE A 59 -7.34 -2.48 0.43
CA PHE A 59 -6.43 -2.39 1.57
C PHE A 59 -7.18 -1.81 2.76
N HIS A 60 -7.00 -2.43 3.93
CA HIS A 60 -7.61 -2.00 5.18
C HIS A 60 -6.53 -1.72 6.21
N PHE A 61 -6.61 -0.55 6.85
CA PHE A 61 -5.70 -0.13 7.89
C PHE A 61 -6.44 0.59 9.01
N GLU A 62 -6.57 -0.07 10.16
CA GLU A 62 -7.30 0.47 11.30
C GLU A 62 -6.57 0.24 12.62
N LYS A 63 -6.95 1.04 13.63
CA LYS A 63 -6.44 0.89 14.99
C LYS A 63 -7.38 0.00 15.78
N SER A 64 -6.87 -1.13 16.26
CA SER A 64 -7.58 -2.03 17.17
C SER A 64 -6.89 -2.05 18.53
N GLY A 65 -7.56 -1.51 19.54
CA GLY A 65 -6.98 -1.33 20.87
C GLY A 65 -5.71 -0.48 20.86
N ASN A 66 -4.57 -1.08 21.24
CA ASN A 66 -3.26 -0.42 21.26
C ASN A 66 -2.38 -0.74 20.03
N THR A 67 -2.90 -1.50 19.06
CA THR A 67 -2.15 -1.89 17.85
C THR A 67 -2.86 -1.43 16.59
N TRP A 68 -2.12 -1.43 15.48
CA TRP A 68 -2.69 -1.22 14.15
C TRP A 68 -2.74 -2.55 13.42
N ILE A 69 -3.89 -2.83 12.83
CA ILE A 69 -4.17 -4.06 12.09
C ILE A 69 -4.31 -3.72 10.61
N ILE A 70 -3.72 -4.56 9.77
CA ILE A 70 -3.67 -4.42 8.32
C ILE A 70 -4.17 -5.72 7.70
N TRP A 71 -5.01 -5.63 6.68
CA TRP A 71 -5.31 -6.77 5.79
C TRP A 71 -5.64 -6.26 4.39
N LYS A 72 -5.62 -7.18 3.42
CA LYS A 72 -6.10 -6.94 2.06
C LYS A 72 -7.28 -7.86 1.75
N ASP A 73 -8.24 -7.36 1.00
CA ASP A 73 -9.40 -8.16 0.54
C ASP A 73 -9.24 -8.66 -0.91
N ARG A 74 -8.14 -8.29 -1.56
CA ARG A 74 -7.80 -8.63 -2.95
C ARG A 74 -6.38 -9.19 -3.08
N ASP A 75 -6.13 -9.89 -4.18
CA ASP A 75 -4.79 -10.41 -4.49
C ASP A 75 -3.77 -9.28 -4.66
N HIS A 76 -4.17 -8.22 -5.36
CA HIS A 76 -3.30 -7.08 -5.67
C HIS A 76 -3.94 -5.77 -5.24
N LEU A 77 -3.11 -4.86 -4.72
CA LEU A 77 -3.49 -3.48 -4.43
C LEU A 77 -3.72 -2.72 -5.74
N ILE A 78 -4.94 -2.22 -5.94
CA ILE A 78 -5.31 -1.46 -7.14
C ILE A 78 -5.29 0.02 -6.78
N LYS A 79 -4.45 0.80 -7.47
CA LYS A 79 -4.43 2.25 -7.27
C LYS A 79 -5.78 2.83 -7.71
N LYS A 80 -6.43 3.60 -6.84
CA LYS A 80 -7.63 4.36 -7.17
C LYS A 80 -7.28 5.29 -8.33
N LEU A 81 -8.15 5.32 -9.34
CA LEU A 81 -8.02 6.29 -10.42
C LEU A 81 -8.23 7.68 -9.77
N ASP A 82 -7.19 8.51 -9.75
CA ASP A 82 -7.37 9.93 -9.47
C ASP A 82 -8.40 10.45 -10.49
N GLU A 83 -9.47 11.12 -10.05
CA GLU A 83 -10.49 11.73 -10.91
C GLU A 83 -9.93 12.96 -11.67
N THR A 84 -8.74 12.83 -12.29
CA THR A 84 -8.11 13.92 -13.04
C THR A 84 -8.77 14.15 -14.40
N CYS A 85 -9.76 13.35 -14.80
CA CYS A 85 -10.53 13.59 -16.03
C CYS A 85 -11.69 14.59 -15.86
N SER A 86 -12.06 14.99 -14.63
CA SER A 86 -13.21 15.89 -14.40
C SER A 86 -12.86 17.39 -14.53
N ASN A 87 -11.58 17.76 -14.56
CA ASN A 87 -11.15 19.16 -14.66
C ASN A 87 -10.94 19.67 -16.11
N LEU A 88 -11.24 18.87 -17.13
CA LEU A 88 -11.03 19.27 -18.54
C LEU A 88 -12.32 19.64 -19.31
N LEU A 89 -13.51 19.52 -18.69
CA LEU A 89 -14.79 19.78 -19.38
C LEU A 89 -15.47 21.10 -18.99
N ASP A 90 -14.89 21.90 -18.09
CA ASP A 90 -15.41 23.23 -17.73
C ASP A 90 -14.62 24.38 -18.39
N ARG A 91 -14.33 24.23 -19.68
CA ARG A 91 -13.96 25.33 -20.57
C ARG A 91 -14.61 25.09 -21.93
N SER A 92 -15.90 25.38 -22.01
CA SER A 92 -16.63 25.57 -23.27
C SER A 92 -17.23 26.97 -23.26
#